data_AF-A0A382SK41-F1
#
_entry.id   AF-A0A382SK41-F1
#
_cell.length_a   1.000
_cell.length_b   1.000
_cell.length_c   1.000
_cell.angle_alpha   90.00
_cell.angle_beta   90.00
_cell.angle_gamma   90.00
#
_symmetry.space_group_name_H-M   'P 1'
#
loop_
_entity.id
_entity.type
_entity.pdbx_description
1 polymer ?
#
loop_
_entity_poly.entity_id
_entity_poly.type
_entity_poly.pdbx_seq_one_letter_code
_entity_poly.pdbx_strand_id
1 'polypeptide(L)'
;MKGKIMNIKYIIIIYFSLSLFFSIGCEDNTSTGENIIPSEEITLETCDENINDNVPLFFKKYFKCVDIELNNDNVIISTDGVPPFRSWYFSDSHPN
;
A
#
# COMPACT_ATOMS: atom_id res chain seq x y z
N MET A 1 -13.42 -49.87 24.50
CA MET A 1 -13.41 -49.02 23.28
C MET A 1 -12.80 -49.83 22.14
N LYS A 2 -13.57 -50.15 21.09
CA LYS A 2 -13.02 -50.83 19.91
C LYS A 2 -12.30 -49.79 19.04
N GLY A 3 -10.97 -49.79 19.08
CA GLY A 3 -10.16 -48.94 18.23
C GLY A 3 -10.33 -49.33 16.77
N LYS A 4 -10.93 -48.44 15.96
CA LYS A 4 -11.09 -48.63 14.53
C LYS A 4 -9.72 -48.42 13.88
N ILE A 5 -9.11 -49.52 13.41
CA ILE A 5 -7.83 -49.49 12.69
C ILE A 5 -8.04 -48.68 11.41
N MET A 6 -7.47 -47.47 11.37
CA MET A 6 -7.58 -46.57 10.23
C MET A 6 -6.72 -47.11 9.09
N ASN A 7 -7.35 -47.37 7.95
CA ASN A 7 -6.72 -47.97 6.77
C ASN A 7 -5.56 -47.09 6.29
N ILE A 8 -4.42 -47.70 5.97
CA ILE A 8 -3.17 -46.96 5.65
C ILE A 8 -3.34 -46.02 4.44
N LYS A 9 -4.28 -46.33 3.53
CA LYS A 9 -4.68 -45.46 2.42
C LYS A 9 -5.27 -44.12 2.90
N TYR A 10 -6.05 -44.11 3.98
CA TYR A 10 -6.61 -42.87 4.54
C TYR A 10 -5.54 -42.03 5.24
N ILE A 11 -4.54 -42.67 5.85
CA ILE A 11 -3.39 -41.96 6.45
C ILE A 11 -2.60 -41.22 5.36
N ILE A 12 -2.36 -41.88 4.21
CA ILE A 12 -1.67 -41.27 3.06
C ILE A 12 -2.49 -40.12 2.46
N ILE A 13 -3.81 -40.28 2.32
CA ILE A 13 -4.70 -39.23 1.80
C ILE A 13 -4.72 -38.02 2.74
N ILE A 14 -4.77 -38.22 4.06
CA ILE A 14 -4.74 -37.13 5.04
C ILE A 14 -3.41 -36.35 4.96
N TYR A 15 -2.27 -37.05 4.83
CA TYR A 15 -0.97 -36.41 4.69
C TYR A 15 -0.83 -35.57 3.41
N PHE A 16 -1.35 -36.07 2.28
CA PHE A 16 -1.36 -35.35 1.01
C PHE A 16 -2.26 -34.10 1.05
N SER A 17 -3.37 -34.18 1.78
CA SER A 17 -4.30 -33.06 1.98
C SER A 17 -3.70 -31.97 2.88
N LEU A 18 -2.97 -32.36 3.92
CA LEU A 18 -2.38 -31.44 4.90
C LEU A 18 -1.18 -30.66 4.33
N SER A 19 -0.48 -31.22 3.33
CA SER A 19 0.64 -30.59 2.65
C SER A 19 0.22 -29.56 1.59
N LEU A 20 -1.05 -29.57 1.16
CA LEU A 20 -1.58 -28.59 0.20
C LEU A 20 -1.95 -27.23 0.80
N PHE A 21 -1.98 -27.09 2.13
CA PHE A 21 -2.39 -25.85 2.81
C PHE A 21 -1.24 -24.90 3.18
N PHE A 22 0.02 -25.23 2.84
CA PHE A 22 1.20 -24.47 3.28
C PHE A 22 1.74 -23.45 2.27
N SER A 23 1.10 -23.24 1.12
CA SER A 23 1.71 -22.47 0.03
C SER A 23 0.99 -21.17 -0.37
N ILE A 24 0.06 -20.66 0.44
CA ILE A 24 -0.38 -19.26 0.29
C ILE A 24 0.46 -18.40 1.22
N GLY A 25 1.76 -18.31 0.91
CA GLY A 25 2.61 -17.20 1.37
C GLY A 25 2.61 -16.15 0.28
N CYS A 26 2.48 -14.87 0.64
CA CYS A 26 2.86 -13.81 -0.29
C CYS A 26 4.33 -14.01 -0.63
N GLU A 27 4.60 -14.29 -1.90
CA GLU A 27 5.92 -14.14 -2.46
C GLU A 27 6.19 -12.63 -2.52
N ASP A 28 6.88 -12.12 -1.50
CA ASP A 28 7.58 -10.85 -1.65
C ASP A 28 8.60 -11.09 -2.74
N ASN A 29 8.24 -10.70 -3.96
CA ASN A 29 9.17 -10.50 -5.05
C ASN A 29 10.09 -9.35 -4.60
N THR A 30 11.03 -9.63 -3.70
CA THR A 30 12.15 -8.74 -3.47
C THR A 30 12.97 -8.87 -4.74
N SER A 31 12.59 -8.08 -5.75
CA SER A 31 13.36 -7.95 -6.97
C SER A 31 14.75 -7.54 -6.53
N THR A 32 15.72 -8.36 -6.91
CA THR A 32 17.13 -8.05 -6.84
C THR A 32 17.38 -6.63 -7.34
N GLY A 33 17.72 -5.73 -6.40
CA GLY A 33 18.52 -4.55 -6.68
C GLY A 33 17.84 -3.38 -7.41
N GLU A 34 16.62 -2.99 -7.04
CA GLU A 34 16.39 -1.55 -6.99
C GLU A 34 17.07 -1.03 -5.72
N ASN A 35 17.99 -0.08 -5.87
CA ASN A 35 18.25 0.84 -4.78
C ASN A 35 16.89 1.48 -4.49
N ILE A 36 16.15 0.95 -3.52
CA ILE A 36 15.10 1.72 -2.86
C ILE A 36 15.88 2.81 -2.15
N ILE A 37 16.19 3.89 -2.87
CA ILE A 37 16.52 5.16 -2.27
C ILE A 37 15.32 5.39 -1.37
N PRO A 38 15.48 5.42 -0.04
CA PRO A 38 14.38 5.78 0.84
C PRO A 38 13.82 7.06 0.27
N SER A 39 12.59 7.04 -0.23
CA SER A 39 11.95 8.26 -0.71
C SER A 39 12.06 9.23 0.45
N GLU A 40 12.76 10.35 0.26
CA GLU A 40 12.91 11.33 1.32
C GLU A 40 11.52 11.69 1.84
N GLU A 41 11.41 11.82 3.17
CA GLU A 41 10.17 12.19 3.83
C GLU A 41 9.65 13.49 3.17
N ILE A 42 8.45 13.42 2.59
CA ILE A 42 7.82 14.58 1.96
C ILE A 42 7.18 15.39 3.07
N THR A 43 7.65 16.61 3.26
CA THR A 43 7.13 17.57 4.24
C THR A 43 6.37 18.69 3.53
N LEU A 44 5.68 19.54 4.29
CA LEU A 44 5.00 20.72 3.72
C LEU A 44 5.98 21.70 3.05
N GLU A 45 7.25 21.65 3.43
CA GLU A 45 8.32 22.50 2.89
C GLU A 45 8.99 21.92 1.65
N THR A 46 8.95 20.59 1.47
CA THR A 46 9.64 19.88 0.39
C THR A 46 8.70 19.32 -0.68
N CYS A 47 7.40 19.30 -0.41
CA CYS A 47 6.42 18.85 -1.38
C CYS A 47 6.24 19.85 -2.52
N ASP A 48 6.14 19.33 -3.74
CA ASP A 48 5.73 20.12 -4.89
C ASP A 48 4.21 20.39 -4.84
N GLU A 49 3.82 21.56 -5.34
CA GLU A 49 2.41 21.91 -5.57
C GLU A 49 2.27 22.75 -6.84
N ASN A 50 1.25 22.46 -7.65
CA ASN A 50 0.88 23.27 -8.80
C ASN A 50 -0.58 23.72 -8.69
N ILE A 51 -0.80 24.97 -8.29
CA ILE A 51 -2.14 25.53 -8.08
C ILE A 51 -2.43 26.59 -9.15
N ASN A 52 -3.39 26.32 -10.02
CA ASN A 52 -3.80 27.26 -11.06
C ASN A 52 -4.36 28.57 -10.48
N ASP A 53 -4.01 29.71 -11.07
CA ASP A 53 -4.42 31.04 -10.63
C ASP A 53 -5.94 31.25 -10.62
N ASN A 54 -6.68 30.55 -11.47
CA ASN A 54 -8.12 30.69 -11.62
C ASN A 54 -8.91 29.85 -10.59
N VAL A 55 -8.23 29.09 -9.74
CA VAL A 55 -8.86 28.29 -8.68
C VAL A 55 -9.43 29.18 -7.57
N PRO A 56 -10.61 28.87 -6.99
CA PRO A 56 -11.16 29.64 -5.88
C PRO A 56 -10.24 29.68 -4.66
N LEU A 57 -10.19 30.83 -3.97
CA LEU A 57 -9.32 31.10 -2.82
C LEU A 57 -9.42 30.06 -1.70
N PHE A 58 -10.59 29.43 -1.54
CA PHE A 58 -10.79 28.37 -0.56
C PHE A 58 -9.78 27.22 -0.75
N PHE A 59 -9.61 26.75 -1.98
CA PHE A 59 -8.74 25.60 -2.26
C PHE A 59 -7.27 25.98 -2.13
N LYS A 60 -6.88 27.17 -2.60
CA LYS A 60 -5.51 27.70 -2.46
C LYS A 60 -5.06 27.82 -1.00
N LYS A 61 -6.01 28.04 -0.08
CA LYS A 61 -5.72 28.26 1.34
C LYS A 61 -5.53 26.96 2.11
N TYR A 62 -6.32 25.94 1.82
CA TYR A 62 -6.43 24.75 2.67
C TYR A 62 -5.78 23.50 2.09
N PHE A 63 -5.50 23.48 0.78
CA PHE A 63 -4.87 22.36 0.12
C PHE A 63 -3.42 22.71 -0.18
N LYS A 64 -2.52 21.79 0.20
CA LYS A 64 -1.07 21.87 0.09
C LYS A 64 -0.54 20.54 -0.40
N CYS A 65 0.62 20.56 -1.07
CA CYS A 65 1.24 19.35 -1.62
C CYS A 65 0.33 18.63 -2.63
N VAL A 66 -0.43 19.41 -3.41
CA VAL A 66 -1.37 18.90 -4.40
C VAL A 66 -1.32 19.77 -5.65
N ASP A 67 -1.76 19.18 -6.74
CA ASP A 67 -2.04 19.91 -7.96
C ASP A 67 -3.52 20.25 -8.02
N ILE A 68 -3.83 21.49 -8.36
CA ILE A 68 -5.21 21.99 -8.42
C ILE A 68 -5.48 22.68 -9.74
N GLU A 69 -6.47 22.15 -10.45
CA GLU A 69 -6.90 22.62 -11.75
C GLU A 69 -8.39 23.02 -11.71
N LEU A 70 -8.75 24.07 -12.45
CA LEU A 70 -10.14 24.39 -12.73
C LEU A 70 -10.50 23.86 -14.13
N ASN A 71 -11.41 22.89 -14.18
CA ASN A 71 -11.91 22.32 -15.43
C ASN A 71 -13.42 22.56 -15.54
N ASN A 72 -13.80 23.52 -16.38
CA ASN A 72 -15.15 24.08 -16.47
C ASN A 72 -15.60 24.61 -15.09
N ASP A 73 -16.63 24.01 -14.50
CA ASP A 73 -17.15 24.37 -13.18
C ASP A 73 -16.64 23.44 -12.05
N ASN A 74 -15.72 22.52 -12.37
CA ASN A 74 -15.17 21.57 -11.41
C ASN A 74 -13.75 21.96 -10.99
N VAL A 75 -13.49 21.84 -9.69
CA VAL A 75 -12.14 21.89 -9.15
C VAL A 75 -11.62 20.47 -9.06
N ILE A 76 -10.54 20.19 -9.79
CA ILE A 76 -9.85 18.90 -9.77
C ILE A 76 -8.65 19.06 -8.84
N ILE A 77 -8.52 18.14 -7.88
CA ILE A 77 -7.39 18.08 -6.95
C ILE A 77 -6.74 16.72 -7.16
N SER A 78 -5.46 16.73 -7.53
CA SER A 78 -4.67 15.53 -7.78
C SER A 78 -3.42 15.51 -6.91
N THR A 79 -2.96 14.30 -6.62
CA THR A 79 -1.72 14.01 -5.91
C THR A 79 -1.20 12.68 -6.43
N ASP A 80 0.11 12.53 -6.53
CA ASP A 80 0.76 11.33 -7.09
C ASP A 80 0.57 10.10 -6.19
N GLY A 81 0.10 10.30 -4.96
CA GLY A 81 -0.31 9.24 -4.07
C GLY A 81 0.85 8.60 -3.31
N VAL A 82 0.59 8.38 -2.03
CA VAL A 82 1.50 7.92 -0.97
C VAL A 82 2.74 8.79 -0.82
N PRO A 83 2.55 10.02 -0.34
CA PRO A 83 3.66 10.74 0.23
C PRO A 83 4.21 9.92 1.43
N PRO A 84 5.54 9.76 1.51
CA PRO A 84 6.20 9.13 2.65
C PRO A 84 6.13 10.10 3.83
N PHE A 85 4.94 10.33 4.36
CA PHE A 85 4.78 11.11 5.58
C PHE A 85 5.01 10.20 6.76
N ARG A 86 5.66 10.71 7.81
CA ARG A 86 5.50 10.11 9.12
C ARG A 86 4.03 10.15 9.55
N SER A 87 3.39 9.00 9.56
CA SER A 87 2.06 8.83 10.12
C SER A 87 2.16 8.36 11.57
N TRP A 88 1.27 8.85 12.43
CA TRP A 88 1.08 8.26 13.77
C TRP A 88 0.38 6.90 13.71
N TYR A 89 -0.33 6.62 12.61
CA TYR A 89 -1.10 5.40 12.42
C TYR A 89 -0.28 4.26 11.84
N PHE A 90 0.85 4.56 11.19
CA PHE A 90 1.72 3.59 10.55
C PHE A 90 3.11 3.63 11.19
N SER A 91 3.64 2.46 11.54
CA SER A 91 5.01 2.32 12.02
C SER A 91 6.00 2.60 10.89
N ASP A 92 7.24 3.00 11.21
CA ASP A 92 8.30 3.26 10.22
C ASP A 92 8.60 2.10 9.26
N SER A 93 8.24 0.85 9.62
CA SER A 93 8.38 -0.32 8.76
C SER A 93 7.20 -0.54 7.81
N HIS A 94 6.18 0.30 7.89
CA HIS A 94 5.00 0.23 7.06
C HIS A 94 5.30 0.91 5.71
N PRO A 95 4.86 0.34 4.57
CA PRO A 95 5.18 0.88 3.25
C PRO A 95 4.47 2.21 2.90
N ASN A 96 3.72 2.79 3.85
CA ASN A 96 3.08 4.10 3.78
C ASN A 96 3.45 4.89 5.04
#